data_AF-A0A2V0PHK5-F1
#
_entry.id   AF-A0A2V0PHK5-F1
#
_cell.length_a   1.000
_cell.length_b   1.000
_cell.length_c   1.000
_cell.angle_alpha   90.00
_cell.angle_beta   90.00
_cell.angle_gamma   90.00
#
_symmetry.space_group_name_H-M   'P 1'
#
loop_
_entity.id
_entity.type
_entity.pdbx_description
1 polymer ?
#
loop_
_entity_poly.entity_id
_entity_poly.type
_entity_poly.pdbx_seq_one_letter_code
_entity_poly.pdbx_strand_id
1 'polypeptide(L)'
;MLRPQGPAAAPQPHGSSGRRAVLLGGAGALAPPLLLPPPPALAGRRRGNGEDDGDPAKAAKLPPIPRVKLAPGLEVSQVIKGCWQLDGKHHGDPVTDRTAGGAAIDDMERFVRAGAIINVNIGTTVKGAVDDLDRVLDILKASGYSEDRFYIHCDGALFGMMMPFLKEAPMVTFRKPIGSVSVSGHKFLGAPVPCGVVITRFRHVLALSSDVEYLNSRDATIMGSRNGHAPIYLWYTLTRKGYAGIQRDVERCMRNAHVLRDMLEQAGVKTMLNELSNTVVFERPTEEAFVRKWQLACEGDIAHVVVMPNVTLDRMETFTAELVSSRARMAIAAAKRVAAEARAAEASDGGSADEAAA
;
A
#
# COMPACT_ATOMS: atom_id res chain seq x y z
N MET A 1 39.64 22.77 -45.49
CA MET A 1 38.59 23.45 -46.29
C MET A 1 37.27 22.82 -45.88
N LEU A 2 36.51 23.44 -44.99
CA LEU A 2 35.63 24.61 -45.21
C LEU A 2 34.17 24.14 -45.36
N ARG A 3 33.46 24.26 -44.23
CA ARG A 3 32.03 24.66 -44.10
C ARG A 3 31.66 25.77 -45.10
N PRO A 4 30.37 25.98 -45.48
CA PRO A 4 29.41 26.75 -44.65
C PRO A 4 27.92 26.31 -44.73
N GLN A 5 27.16 26.34 -43.61
CA GLN A 5 26.16 27.35 -43.16
C GLN A 5 24.89 27.39 -44.05
N GLY A 6 23.67 27.03 -43.61
CA GLY A 6 22.78 27.69 -42.61
C GLY A 6 21.82 28.69 -43.33
N PRO A 7 20.78 29.28 -42.71
CA PRO A 7 19.73 28.77 -41.80
C PRO A 7 18.27 29.23 -42.17
N ALA A 8 17.30 28.86 -41.30
CA ALA A 8 16.07 29.58 -40.88
C ALA A 8 14.77 29.61 -41.74
N ALA A 9 13.65 29.17 -41.14
CA ALA A 9 12.53 30.05 -40.70
C ALA A 9 11.43 29.26 -39.94
N ALA A 10 10.83 29.89 -38.91
CA ALA A 10 9.72 29.40 -38.08
C ALA A 10 8.35 29.94 -38.57
N PRO A 11 7.21 29.44 -38.03
CA PRO A 11 6.54 30.20 -36.94
C PRO A 11 5.82 29.35 -35.85
N GLN A 12 5.59 30.00 -34.70
CA GLN A 12 4.78 29.61 -33.51
C GLN A 12 3.28 29.98 -33.68
N PRO A 13 2.35 29.95 -32.66
CA PRO A 13 2.24 29.23 -31.36
C PRO A 13 0.84 28.55 -31.15
N HIS A 14 0.70 27.65 -30.17
CA HIS A 14 -0.50 27.39 -29.32
C HIS A 14 -0.04 26.32 -28.30
N GLY A 15 -0.21 26.36 -26.98
CA GLY A 15 -1.28 26.89 -26.14
C GLY A 15 -1.41 25.92 -24.94
N SER A 16 -1.25 26.46 -23.73
CA SER A 16 -1.76 25.95 -22.45
C SER A 16 -0.96 24.92 -21.61
N SER A 17 -0.79 25.34 -20.36
CA SER A 17 -1.10 24.59 -19.13
C SER A 17 -0.03 23.65 -18.55
N GLY A 18 0.57 24.13 -17.45
CA GLY A 18 1.48 23.37 -16.61
C GLY A 18 0.82 22.15 -15.97
N ARG A 19 1.58 21.06 -15.92
CA ARG A 19 1.25 19.90 -15.09
C ARG A 19 2.13 19.91 -13.84
N ARG A 20 1.57 20.37 -12.73
CA ARG A 20 1.96 19.93 -11.40
C ARG A 20 1.62 18.44 -11.31
N ALA A 21 2.63 17.58 -11.27
CA ALA A 21 2.44 16.20 -10.88
C ALA A 21 2.36 16.14 -9.34
N VAL A 22 1.14 16.10 -8.82
CA VAL A 22 0.83 15.75 -7.43
C VAL A 22 0.70 14.23 -7.40
N LEU A 23 1.60 13.54 -6.70
CA LEU A 23 1.48 12.11 -6.43
C LEU A 23 0.57 11.93 -5.19
N LEU A 24 -0.68 11.55 -5.43
CA LEU A 24 -1.65 11.17 -4.37
C LEU A 24 -1.54 9.66 -4.11
N GLY A 25 -0.99 9.31 -2.94
CA GLY A 25 -1.14 7.97 -2.37
C GLY A 25 -2.56 7.80 -1.81
N GLY A 26 -3.29 6.82 -2.32
CA GLY A 26 -4.64 6.51 -1.87
C GLY A 26 -4.66 5.68 -0.59
N ALA A 27 -5.23 6.25 0.48
CA ALA A 27 -6.08 5.58 1.47
C ALA A 27 -6.64 6.66 2.41
N GLY A 28 -7.96 6.83 2.43
CA GLY A 28 -8.65 7.70 3.39
C GLY A 28 -9.53 8.74 2.70
N ALA A 29 -10.84 8.51 2.75
CA ALA A 29 -11.82 9.55 2.50
C ALA A 29 -11.69 10.62 3.59
N LEU A 30 -11.09 11.76 3.27
CA LEU A 30 -11.12 12.97 4.09
C LEU A 30 -12.22 13.88 3.57
N ALA A 31 -13.11 14.31 4.46
CA ALA A 31 -14.03 15.42 4.21
C ALA A 31 -13.23 16.71 3.91
N PRO A 32 -13.74 17.64 3.08
CA PRO A 32 -12.99 18.84 2.71
C PRO A 32 -12.85 19.78 3.92
N PRO A 33 -11.66 20.37 4.17
CA PRO A 33 -11.49 21.36 5.22
C PRO A 33 -12.15 22.70 4.83
N LEU A 34 -12.82 23.34 5.79
CA LEU A 34 -13.21 24.75 5.70
C LEU A 34 -11.97 25.61 5.45
N LEU A 35 -11.99 26.39 4.37
CA LEU A 35 -11.02 27.45 4.11
C LEU A 35 -11.26 28.63 5.05
N LEU A 36 -10.30 28.93 5.92
CA LEU A 36 -10.15 30.24 6.55
C LEU A 36 -9.04 31.02 5.81
N PRO A 37 -9.19 32.33 5.59
CA PRO A 37 -8.21 33.13 4.86
C PRO A 37 -6.93 33.38 5.71
N PRO A 38 -5.77 33.57 5.06
CA PRO A 38 -4.50 33.79 5.76
C PRO A 38 -4.40 35.23 6.31
N PRO A 39 -3.65 35.46 7.41
CA PRO A 39 -3.36 36.79 7.91
C PRO A 39 -2.32 37.52 7.01
N PRO A 40 -2.27 38.86 7.06
CA PRO A 40 -1.47 39.66 6.13
C PRO A 40 0.04 39.55 6.37
N ALA A 41 0.78 39.67 5.27
CA ALA A 41 2.23 39.53 5.18
C ALA A 41 2.99 40.66 5.91
N LEU A 42 4.03 40.28 6.67
CA LEU A 42 5.07 41.19 7.15
C LEU A 42 6.27 41.13 6.21
N ALA A 43 6.63 42.28 5.67
CA ALA A 43 7.68 42.48 4.70
C ALA A 43 9.07 42.58 5.34
N GLY A 44 10.07 42.01 4.64
CA GLY A 44 11.41 42.59 4.53
C GLY A 44 12.56 41.86 5.23
N ARG A 45 13.46 41.25 4.47
CA ARG A 45 14.76 41.85 4.08
C ARG A 45 15.57 40.93 3.15
N ARG A 46 16.51 41.57 2.44
CA ARG A 46 17.19 41.16 1.20
C ARG A 46 18.38 40.20 1.38
N ARG A 47 18.57 39.39 0.33
CA ARG A 47 19.78 38.92 -0.40
C ARG A 47 21.18 39.04 0.23
N GLY A 48 21.94 37.96 0.05
CA GLY A 48 23.36 37.97 -0.33
C GLY A 48 23.65 36.82 -1.31
N ASN A 49 24.24 37.14 -2.47
CA ASN A 49 24.58 36.22 -3.57
C ASN A 49 25.88 35.45 -3.29
N GLY A 50 25.98 34.25 -3.87
CA GLY A 50 27.24 33.58 -4.19
C GLY A 50 26.99 32.58 -5.33
N GLU A 51 27.50 32.89 -6.52
CA GLU A 51 27.51 32.04 -7.71
C GLU A 51 28.52 30.90 -7.56
N ASP A 52 28.16 29.70 -8.01
CA ASP A 52 29.14 28.76 -8.58
C ASP A 52 28.45 27.95 -9.69
N ASP A 53 28.94 28.15 -10.92
CA ASP A 53 28.46 27.54 -12.16
C ASP A 53 29.11 26.16 -12.35
N GLY A 54 28.30 25.09 -12.30
CA GLY A 54 28.71 23.71 -12.57
C GLY A 54 27.87 23.06 -13.67
N ASP A 55 28.47 22.88 -14.84
CA ASP A 55 27.95 22.21 -16.05
C ASP A 55 27.29 20.83 -15.77
N PRO A 56 26.00 20.61 -16.13
CA PRO A 56 25.28 19.36 -15.83
C PRO A 56 25.64 18.15 -16.72
N ALA A 57 26.64 18.24 -17.60
CA ALA A 57 26.91 17.21 -18.61
C ALA A 57 27.90 16.09 -18.22
N LYS A 58 28.29 15.92 -16.95
CA LYS A 58 29.15 14.80 -16.50
C LYS A 58 28.56 13.99 -15.34
N ALA A 59 27.42 13.34 -15.58
CA ALA A 59 26.97 12.24 -14.73
C ALA A 59 27.79 10.98 -15.07
N ALA A 60 28.74 10.61 -14.22
CA ALA A 60 29.46 9.35 -14.34
C ALA A 60 28.47 8.17 -14.24
N LYS A 61 28.47 7.28 -15.23
CA LYS A 61 27.66 6.05 -15.20
C LYS A 61 28.10 5.19 -13.99
N LEU A 62 27.19 5.01 -13.04
CA LEU A 62 27.37 4.12 -11.89
C LEU A 62 27.61 2.67 -12.36
N PRO A 63 28.50 1.91 -11.68
CA PRO A 63 28.73 0.52 -12.01
C PRO A 63 27.48 -0.33 -11.72
N PRO A 64 27.17 -1.34 -12.56
CA PRO A 64 26.02 -2.21 -12.34
C PRO A 64 26.24 -3.07 -11.08
N ILE A 65 25.25 -3.03 -10.18
CA ILE A 65 25.22 -3.84 -8.96
C ILE A 65 25.03 -5.32 -9.34
N PRO A 66 25.85 -6.25 -8.84
CA PRO A 66 25.71 -7.68 -9.11
C PRO A 66 24.34 -8.19 -8.65
N ARG A 67 23.57 -8.78 -9.57
CA ARG A 67 22.31 -9.46 -9.26
C ARG A 67 22.58 -10.94 -9.04
N VAL A 68 22.20 -11.45 -7.86
CA VAL A 68 22.24 -12.89 -7.60
C VAL A 68 21.08 -13.56 -8.33
N LYS A 69 21.35 -14.62 -9.11
CA LYS A 69 20.30 -15.46 -9.67
C LYS A 69 19.64 -16.25 -8.53
N LEU A 70 18.33 -16.09 -8.37
CA LEU A 70 17.55 -16.91 -7.44
C LEU A 70 17.59 -18.39 -7.85
N ALA A 71 17.47 -19.28 -6.87
CA ALA A 71 17.37 -20.70 -7.14
C ALA A 71 16.11 -21.01 -7.98
N PRO A 72 16.13 -22.04 -8.86
CA PRO A 72 14.96 -22.44 -9.62
C PRO A 72 13.75 -22.69 -8.71
N GLY A 73 12.63 -22.01 -8.98
CA GLY A 73 11.40 -22.09 -8.17
C GLY A 73 11.22 -20.99 -7.13
N LEU A 74 12.22 -20.11 -6.93
CA LEU A 74 12.07 -18.87 -6.18
C LEU A 74 11.82 -17.71 -7.15
N GLU A 75 10.58 -17.20 -7.17
CA GLU A 75 10.33 -15.87 -7.72
C GLU A 75 10.59 -14.80 -6.64
N VAL A 76 11.02 -13.60 -7.06
CA VAL A 76 10.98 -12.44 -6.17
C VAL A 76 9.52 -12.22 -5.84
N SER A 77 9.07 -12.67 -4.66
CA SER A 77 7.78 -12.25 -4.16
C SER A 77 7.84 -10.72 -4.06
N GLN A 78 6.80 -10.05 -4.55
CA GLN A 78 6.70 -8.59 -4.54
C GLN A 78 6.63 -8.08 -3.09
N VAL A 79 7.74 -8.11 -2.37
CA VAL A 79 7.94 -7.41 -1.09
C VAL A 79 8.40 -6.00 -1.44
N ILE A 80 7.49 -5.23 -2.07
CA ILE A 80 7.66 -3.79 -2.26
C ILE A 80 6.84 -3.12 -1.17
N LYS A 81 7.42 -3.02 0.02
CA LYS A 81 7.03 -1.99 0.99
C LYS A 81 8.19 -1.61 1.91
N GLY A 82 9.00 -2.58 2.34
CA GLY A 82 10.26 -2.31 3.03
C GLY A 82 11.37 -1.78 2.10
N CYS A 83 11.49 -2.34 0.89
CA CYS A 83 12.52 -1.92 -0.06
C CYS A 83 12.20 -0.62 -0.82
N TRP A 84 10.95 -0.16 -0.82
CA TRP A 84 10.58 1.11 -1.48
C TRP A 84 11.15 2.33 -0.74
N GLN A 85 11.27 2.23 0.60
CA GLN A 85 11.95 3.25 1.40
C GLN A 85 13.49 3.18 1.27
N LEU A 86 14.01 2.06 0.77
CA LEU A 86 15.43 1.81 0.49
C LEU A 86 15.79 2.01 -0.99
N ASP A 87 14.84 2.42 -1.85
CA ASP A 87 15.11 2.64 -3.29
C ASP A 87 15.82 3.98 -3.59
N GLY A 88 16.16 4.74 -2.54
CA GLY A 88 16.90 6.00 -2.63
C GLY A 88 16.08 7.20 -3.12
N LYS A 89 14.75 7.11 -3.22
CA LYS A 89 13.90 8.24 -3.66
C LYS A 89 13.42 9.16 -2.53
N HIS A 90 13.78 8.88 -1.29
CA HIS A 90 13.60 9.82 -0.18
C HIS A 90 14.89 10.62 0.00
N HIS A 91 14.90 11.88 -0.44
CA HIS A 91 16.00 12.79 -0.13
C HIS A 91 15.74 13.38 1.25
N GLY A 92 16.42 12.85 2.27
CA GLY A 92 16.53 13.47 3.59
C GLY A 92 17.37 14.75 3.53
N ASP A 93 17.80 15.25 4.69
CA ASP A 93 18.79 16.34 4.73
C ASP A 93 20.08 15.87 4.02
N PRO A 94 20.52 16.52 2.93
CA PRO A 94 21.69 16.11 2.14
C PRO A 94 22.98 15.97 2.95
N VAL A 95 23.06 16.65 4.10
CA VAL A 95 24.23 16.64 4.99
C VAL A 95 24.28 15.37 5.85
N THR A 96 23.12 14.77 6.14
CA THR A 96 23.01 13.56 6.99
C THR A 96 22.41 12.36 6.26
N ASP A 97 22.13 12.50 4.95
CA ASP A 97 21.56 11.45 4.12
C ASP A 97 22.53 10.28 3.94
N ARG A 98 22.26 9.20 4.68
CA ARG A 98 22.98 7.93 4.59
C ARG A 98 22.23 6.87 3.77
N THR A 99 21.17 7.25 3.06
CA THR A 99 20.31 6.30 2.32
C THR A 99 20.91 5.84 0.99
N ALA A 100 22.08 6.36 0.61
CA ALA A 100 22.79 6.01 -0.62
C ALA A 100 24.31 5.82 -0.41
N GLY A 101 24.96 5.19 -1.40
CA GLY A 101 26.43 5.06 -1.45
C GLY A 101 27.03 4.14 -0.38
N GLY A 102 28.30 4.39 -0.02
CA GLY A 102 29.05 3.57 0.95
C GLY A 102 28.43 3.54 2.35
N ALA A 103 27.86 4.66 2.80
CA ALA A 103 27.20 4.73 4.11
C ALA A 103 25.96 3.82 4.21
N ALA A 104 25.16 3.73 3.14
CA ALA A 104 24.05 2.78 3.07
C ALA A 104 24.53 1.33 3.09
N ILE A 105 25.68 1.05 2.46
CA ILE A 105 26.32 -0.28 2.46
C ILE A 105 26.82 -0.64 3.85
N ASP A 106 27.43 0.30 4.57
CA ASP A 106 27.92 0.10 5.94
C ASP A 106 26.75 -0.10 6.94
N ASP A 107 25.68 0.68 6.81
CA ASP A 107 24.47 0.55 7.63
C ASP A 107 23.73 -0.76 7.32
N MET A 108 23.77 -1.21 6.05
CA MET A 108 23.27 -2.52 5.62
C MET A 108 24.23 -3.66 5.93
N GLU A 109 25.50 -3.44 6.30
CA GLU A 109 26.47 -4.53 6.50
C GLU A 109 26.00 -5.51 7.59
N ARG A 110 25.31 -5.00 8.62
CA ARG A 110 24.67 -5.84 9.66
C ARG A 110 23.51 -6.70 9.12
N PHE A 111 22.80 -6.20 8.11
CA PHE A 111 21.73 -6.90 7.39
C PHE A 111 22.29 -7.90 6.37
N VAL A 112 23.38 -7.56 5.69
CA VAL A 112 24.16 -8.46 4.81
C VAL A 112 24.81 -9.60 5.60
N ARG A 113 25.30 -9.32 6.82
CA ARG A 113 25.79 -10.34 7.77
C ARG A 113 24.67 -11.26 8.26
N ALA A 114 23.45 -10.75 8.41
CA ALA A 114 22.27 -11.49 8.82
C ALA A 114 21.71 -12.42 7.74
N GLY A 115 22.44 -12.72 6.66
CA GLY A 115 21.98 -13.63 5.61
C GLY A 115 20.68 -13.16 4.95
N ALA A 116 19.55 -13.84 5.20
CA ALA A 116 18.26 -13.58 4.55
C ALA A 116 17.33 -12.65 5.36
N ILE A 117 16.72 -11.66 4.72
CA ILE A 117 15.65 -10.83 5.32
C ILE A 117 14.32 -11.19 4.68
N ILE A 118 13.33 -11.52 5.50
CA ILE A 118 12.05 -12.04 5.03
C ILE A 118 10.92 -11.26 5.69
N ASN A 119 10.00 -10.78 4.85
CA ASN A 119 8.73 -10.22 5.30
C ASN A 119 7.66 -11.30 5.19
N VAL A 120 6.99 -11.60 6.30
CA VAL A 120 5.87 -12.54 6.39
C VAL A 120 4.61 -11.73 6.62
N ASN A 121 3.65 -11.81 5.71
CA ASN A 121 2.40 -11.10 5.79
C ASN A 121 1.40 -11.84 6.68
N ILE A 122 1.03 -11.23 7.80
CA ILE A 122 -0.06 -11.68 8.66
C ILE A 122 -1.31 -10.89 8.24
N GLY A 123 -1.90 -11.31 7.12
CA GLY A 123 -2.99 -10.62 6.44
C GLY A 123 -2.48 -9.73 5.29
N THR A 124 -2.38 -10.30 4.09
CA THR A 124 -2.09 -9.52 2.86
C THR A 124 -3.18 -8.47 2.62
N THR A 125 -2.80 -7.33 2.02
CA THR A 125 -3.71 -6.17 1.92
C THR A 125 -4.98 -6.45 1.12
N VAL A 126 -4.87 -7.16 -0.01
CA VAL A 126 -5.98 -7.32 -0.97
C VAL A 126 -6.76 -8.59 -0.71
N LYS A 127 -6.05 -9.70 -0.46
CA LYS A 127 -6.65 -11.04 -0.34
C LYS A 127 -6.82 -11.50 1.11
N GLY A 128 -6.23 -10.80 2.08
CA GLY A 128 -6.26 -11.20 3.48
C GLY A 128 -5.62 -12.57 3.75
N ALA A 129 -4.68 -13.04 2.92
CA ALA A 129 -3.95 -14.27 3.18
C ALA A 129 -2.99 -14.11 4.38
N VAL A 130 -2.79 -15.20 5.13
CA VAL A 130 -1.79 -15.27 6.19
C VAL A 130 -0.69 -16.20 5.71
N ASP A 131 0.53 -15.68 5.62
CA ASP A 131 1.69 -16.48 5.28
C ASP A 131 2.00 -17.48 6.40
N ASP A 132 2.38 -18.70 6.01
CA ASP A 132 2.72 -19.76 6.95
C ASP A 132 4.15 -19.54 7.49
N LEU A 133 4.21 -18.88 8.64
CA LEU A 133 5.47 -18.60 9.34
C LEU A 133 6.23 -19.89 9.72
N ASP A 134 5.52 -20.96 10.09
CA ASP A 134 6.17 -22.21 10.48
C ASP A 134 6.81 -22.88 9.26
N ARG A 135 6.09 -22.88 8.14
CA ARG A 135 6.65 -23.37 6.87
C ARG A 135 7.87 -22.58 6.41
N VAL A 136 7.86 -21.26 6.56
CA VAL A 136 9.02 -20.40 6.26
C VAL A 136 10.22 -20.79 7.12
N LEU A 137 10.01 -20.98 8.43
CA LEU A 137 11.06 -21.40 9.35
C LEU A 137 11.63 -22.78 9.01
N ASP A 138 10.77 -23.74 8.68
CA ASP A 138 11.18 -25.07 8.25
C ASP A 138 12.05 -25.04 6.99
N ILE A 139 11.67 -24.22 6.00
CA ILE A 139 12.43 -24.04 4.75
C ILE A 139 13.81 -23.44 5.04
N LEU A 140 13.89 -22.42 5.91
CA LEU A 140 15.16 -21.81 6.29
C LEU A 140 16.09 -22.82 6.95
N LYS A 141 15.55 -23.60 7.90
CA LYS A 141 16.29 -24.66 8.59
C LYS A 141 16.77 -25.73 7.61
N ALA A 142 15.90 -26.22 6.72
CA ALA A 142 16.24 -27.21 5.72
C ALA A 142 17.28 -26.70 4.71
N SER A 143 17.31 -25.38 4.46
CA SER A 143 18.28 -24.71 3.58
C SER A 143 19.61 -24.39 4.27
N GLY A 144 19.81 -24.80 5.53
CA GLY A 144 21.06 -24.62 6.28
C GLY A 144 21.23 -23.23 6.91
N TYR A 145 20.18 -22.43 6.99
CA TYR A 145 20.23 -21.15 7.72
C TYR A 145 20.15 -21.39 9.23
N SER A 146 21.11 -20.83 9.97
CA SER A 146 21.02 -20.67 11.42
C SER A 146 20.26 -19.38 11.79
N GLU A 147 19.73 -19.29 13.01
CA GLU A 147 18.89 -18.17 13.44
C GLU A 147 19.59 -16.80 13.45
N ASP A 148 20.92 -16.77 13.51
CA ASP A 148 21.74 -15.56 13.37
C ASP A 148 21.95 -15.13 11.91
N ARG A 149 21.53 -15.96 10.96
CA ARG A 149 21.68 -15.78 9.51
C ARG A 149 20.35 -15.51 8.81
N PHE A 150 19.30 -15.16 9.55
CA PHE A 150 18.11 -14.54 8.97
C PHE A 150 17.44 -13.54 9.90
N TYR A 151 16.60 -12.68 9.32
CA TYR A 151 15.71 -11.78 10.02
C TYR A 151 14.30 -11.87 9.43
N ILE A 152 13.32 -12.21 10.27
CA ILE A 152 11.91 -12.24 9.86
C ILE A 152 11.16 -11.05 10.48
N HIS A 153 10.56 -10.21 9.63
CA HIS A 153 9.53 -9.26 10.02
C HIS A 153 8.15 -9.88 9.77
N CYS A 154 7.28 -9.86 10.78
CA CYS A 154 5.87 -10.19 10.60
C CYS A 154 5.07 -8.89 10.44
N ASP A 155 4.63 -8.60 9.22
CA ASP A 155 3.72 -7.50 8.93
C ASP A 155 2.29 -7.92 9.27
N GLY A 156 1.86 -7.58 10.48
CA GLY A 156 0.51 -7.80 10.98
C GLY A 156 -0.32 -6.52 10.99
N ALA A 157 -0.12 -5.63 10.01
CA ALA A 157 -0.76 -4.31 10.03
C ALA A 157 -2.27 -4.38 10.31
N LEU A 158 -3.01 -5.29 9.68
CA LEU A 158 -4.43 -5.53 9.98
C LEU A 158 -4.62 -6.70 10.95
N PHE A 159 -4.16 -7.92 10.60
CA PHE A 159 -4.52 -9.11 11.37
C PHE A 159 -3.69 -9.29 12.64
N GLY A 160 -2.58 -8.58 12.84
CA GLY A 160 -1.77 -8.75 14.06
C GLY A 160 -2.55 -8.49 15.36
N MET A 161 -3.59 -7.65 15.32
CA MET A 161 -4.51 -7.42 16.44
C MET A 161 -5.70 -8.41 16.48
N MET A 162 -5.92 -9.18 15.42
CA MET A 162 -7.01 -10.15 15.27
C MET A 162 -6.57 -11.58 15.58
N MET A 163 -5.40 -11.97 15.07
CA MET A 163 -4.83 -13.32 15.15
C MET A 163 -4.85 -13.95 16.56
N PRO A 164 -4.53 -13.21 17.65
CA PRO A 164 -4.57 -13.80 18.99
C PRO A 164 -5.95 -14.31 19.44
N PHE A 165 -7.02 -13.91 18.75
CA PHE A 165 -8.41 -14.24 19.07
C PHE A 165 -9.04 -15.20 18.05
N LEU A 166 -8.31 -15.57 16.99
CA LEU A 166 -8.76 -16.54 16.01
C LEU A 166 -8.45 -17.96 16.49
N LYS A 167 -9.40 -18.87 16.32
CA LYS A 167 -9.18 -20.30 16.60
C LYS A 167 -8.23 -20.87 15.56
N GLU A 168 -7.33 -21.76 15.99
CA GLU A 168 -6.41 -22.50 15.12
C GLU A 168 -5.46 -21.63 14.28
N ALA A 169 -5.36 -20.33 14.59
CA ALA A 169 -4.48 -19.42 13.89
C ALA A 169 -3.00 -19.68 14.26
N PRO A 170 -2.07 -19.60 13.30
CA PRO A 170 -0.65 -19.79 13.55
C PRO A 170 -0.14 -18.77 14.58
N MET A 171 0.63 -19.27 15.53
CA MET A 171 1.19 -18.45 16.60
C MET A 171 2.31 -17.55 16.05
N VAL A 172 2.01 -16.25 15.93
CA VAL A 172 3.00 -15.21 15.61
C VAL A 172 3.51 -14.61 16.92
N THR A 173 4.59 -15.16 17.46
CA THR A 173 5.17 -14.69 18.73
C THR A 173 6.69 -14.70 18.72
N PHE A 174 7.27 -13.92 19.62
CA PHE A 174 8.72 -13.91 19.87
C PHE A 174 9.25 -15.17 20.57
N ARG A 175 8.43 -16.23 20.77
CA ARG A 175 8.96 -17.57 21.08
C ARG A 175 9.63 -18.20 19.86
N LYS A 176 9.23 -17.77 18.66
CA LYS A 176 9.87 -18.11 17.38
C LYS A 176 11.05 -17.18 17.11
N PRO A 177 12.01 -17.55 16.25
CA PRO A 177 13.17 -16.71 15.92
C PRO A 177 12.82 -15.56 14.95
N ILE A 178 11.72 -14.86 15.20
CA ILE A 178 11.36 -13.64 14.48
C ILE A 178 12.08 -12.42 15.06
N GLY A 179 12.37 -11.46 14.18
CA GLY A 179 13.06 -10.21 14.52
C GLY A 179 12.10 -9.14 15.03
N SER A 180 10.96 -8.98 14.38
CA SER A 180 9.97 -7.94 14.72
C SER A 180 8.56 -8.26 14.24
N VAL A 181 7.58 -7.56 14.82
CA VAL A 181 6.17 -7.56 14.42
C VAL A 181 5.68 -6.13 14.32
N SER A 182 4.86 -5.80 13.33
CA SER A 182 4.18 -4.51 13.23
C SER A 182 2.66 -4.66 13.22
N VAL A 183 1.95 -3.68 13.80
CA VAL A 183 0.49 -3.58 13.77
C VAL A 183 0.05 -2.14 13.52
N SER A 184 -1.07 -1.95 12.83
CA SER A 184 -1.66 -0.61 12.61
C SER A 184 -2.85 -0.38 13.54
N GLY A 185 -2.79 0.69 14.32
CA GLY A 185 -3.83 1.10 15.24
C GLY A 185 -5.08 1.67 14.56
N HIS A 186 -4.90 2.33 13.42
CA HIS A 186 -5.98 2.89 12.61
C HIS A 186 -6.69 1.86 11.72
N LYS A 187 -6.24 0.60 11.75
CA LYS A 187 -6.90 -0.52 11.08
C LYS A 187 -7.91 -1.18 12.00
N PHE A 188 -7.56 -2.31 12.62
CA PHE A 188 -8.52 -3.10 13.40
C PHE A 188 -9.09 -2.36 14.62
N LEU A 189 -8.25 -1.65 15.37
CA LEU A 189 -8.70 -0.91 16.55
C LEU A 189 -9.51 0.35 16.20
N GLY A 190 -9.27 0.95 15.02
CA GLY A 190 -10.02 2.10 14.54
C GLY A 190 -9.59 3.45 15.13
N ALA A 191 -8.28 3.69 15.31
CA ALA A 191 -7.78 5.02 15.66
C ALA A 191 -8.11 6.07 14.56
N PRO A 192 -8.48 7.31 14.91
CA PRO A 192 -8.91 8.34 13.96
C PRO A 192 -7.76 8.95 13.16
N VAL A 193 -6.52 8.60 13.49
CA VAL A 193 -5.29 9.07 12.83
C VAL A 193 -4.40 7.87 12.52
N PRO A 194 -3.64 7.88 11.42
CA PRO A 194 -2.66 6.84 11.15
C PRO A 194 -1.67 6.69 12.30
N CYS A 195 -1.70 5.51 12.92
CA CYS A 195 -0.77 5.11 13.96
C CYS A 195 -0.54 3.59 13.93
N GLY A 196 0.50 3.14 14.63
CA GLY A 196 0.88 1.74 14.72
C GLY A 196 1.92 1.50 15.80
N VAL A 197 2.23 0.23 16.03
CA VAL A 197 3.25 -0.23 16.96
C VAL A 197 4.17 -1.20 16.23
N VAL A 198 5.48 -1.00 16.37
CA VAL A 198 6.48 -1.99 15.99
C VAL A 198 7.10 -2.53 17.27
N ILE A 199 7.09 -3.85 17.42
CA ILE A 199 7.75 -4.55 18.52
C ILE A 199 8.95 -5.28 17.91
N THR A 200 10.12 -5.16 18.53
CA THR A 200 11.35 -5.82 18.09
C THR A 200 12.17 -6.28 19.29
N ARG A 201 13.18 -7.13 19.06
CA ARG A 201 14.10 -7.58 20.10
C ARG A 201 14.94 -6.40 20.61
N PHE A 202 15.18 -6.37 21.91
CA PHE A 202 15.97 -5.30 22.55
C PHE A 202 17.37 -5.11 21.92
N ARG A 203 18.04 -6.21 21.52
CA ARG A 203 19.33 -6.14 20.80
C ARG A 203 19.29 -5.32 19.50
N HIS A 204 18.16 -5.29 18.80
CA HIS A 204 18.01 -4.50 17.57
C HIS A 204 17.76 -3.02 17.89
N VAL A 205 17.05 -2.72 18.98
CA VAL A 205 16.87 -1.34 19.47
C VAL A 205 18.22 -0.73 19.85
N LEU A 206 19.02 -1.46 20.63
CA LEU A 206 20.36 -1.00 21.05
C LEU A 206 21.29 -0.73 19.86
N ALA A 207 21.19 -1.52 18.79
CA ALA A 207 22.01 -1.36 17.61
C ALA A 207 21.69 -0.07 16.81
N LEU A 208 20.47 0.46 16.96
CA LEU A 208 19.95 1.63 16.25
C LEU A 208 19.86 2.89 17.13
N SER A 209 20.03 2.75 18.45
CA SER A 209 19.87 3.86 19.38
C SER A 209 21.06 4.82 19.29
N SER A 210 20.77 6.11 19.16
CA SER A 210 21.73 7.20 19.34
C SER A 210 21.32 8.07 20.52
N ASP A 211 22.30 8.54 21.29
CA ASP A 211 22.05 9.48 22.38
C ASP A 211 21.71 10.87 21.79
N VAL A 212 20.61 11.47 22.24
CA VAL A 212 20.18 12.82 21.83
C VAL A 212 20.27 13.74 23.04
N GLU A 213 21.36 14.51 23.11
CA GLU A 213 21.73 15.32 24.27
C GLU A 213 20.64 16.33 24.68
N TYR A 214 20.07 17.06 23.71
CA TYR A 214 19.06 18.09 24.01
C TYR A 214 17.71 17.53 24.48
N LEU A 215 17.42 16.26 24.19
CA LEU A 215 16.23 15.55 24.69
C LEU A 215 16.51 14.80 25.98
N ASN A 216 17.78 14.72 26.40
CA ASN A 216 18.27 13.84 27.47
C ASN A 216 17.70 12.42 27.34
N SER A 217 17.67 11.88 26.12
CA SER A 217 16.99 10.62 25.78
C SER A 217 17.72 9.88 24.67
N ARG A 218 17.52 8.56 24.61
CA ARG A 218 17.92 7.73 23.47
C ARG A 218 16.83 7.74 22.42
N ASP A 219 17.19 8.10 21.20
CA ASP A 219 16.29 7.97 20.05
C ASP A 219 16.68 6.74 19.23
N ALA A 220 15.68 5.90 18.99
CA ALA A 220 15.77 4.71 18.15
C ALA A 220 14.62 4.71 17.11
N THR A 221 14.04 5.88 16.87
CA THR A 221 12.87 6.06 16.01
C THR A 221 13.23 6.84 14.75
N ILE A 222 12.51 6.58 13.66
CA ILE A 222 12.73 7.27 12.38
C ILE A 222 12.26 8.73 12.45
N MET A 223 11.25 9.00 13.28
CA MET A 223 10.62 10.32 13.40
C MET A 223 11.07 11.00 14.69
N GLY A 224 11.58 12.24 14.60
CA GLY A 224 11.83 13.06 15.78
C GLY A 224 10.52 13.45 16.49
N SER A 225 9.80 14.44 15.94
CA SER A 225 8.49 14.84 16.44
C SER A 225 7.45 13.74 16.18
N ARG A 226 6.78 13.27 17.24
CA ARG A 226 5.83 12.15 17.18
C ARG A 226 4.46 12.55 17.71
N ASN A 227 3.42 11.87 17.20
CA ASN A 227 2.04 12.13 17.58
C ASN A 227 1.73 11.57 18.98
N GLY A 228 1.61 12.46 19.98
CA GLY A 228 1.24 12.09 21.36
C GLY A 228 -0.21 11.64 21.55
N HIS A 229 -1.13 11.97 20.63
CA HIS A 229 -2.53 11.51 20.70
C HIS A 229 -2.69 10.05 20.25
N ALA A 230 -1.84 9.60 19.32
CA ALA A 230 -1.86 8.21 18.83
C ALA A 230 -1.84 7.16 19.97
N PRO A 231 -0.90 7.18 20.93
CA PRO A 231 -0.89 6.23 22.04
C PRO A 231 -2.13 6.38 22.95
N ILE A 232 -2.70 7.59 23.10
CA ILE A 232 -3.92 7.81 23.88
C ILE A 232 -5.12 7.11 23.23
N TYR A 233 -5.29 7.22 21.91
CA TYR A 233 -6.36 6.52 21.19
C TYR A 233 -6.25 5.00 21.28
N LEU A 234 -5.03 4.48 21.19
CA LEU A 234 -4.77 3.04 21.37
C LEU A 234 -5.08 2.61 22.80
N TRP A 235 -4.55 3.31 23.79
CA TRP A 235 -4.79 3.04 25.20
C TRP A 235 -6.28 3.07 25.54
N TYR A 236 -7.01 4.08 25.07
CA TYR A 236 -8.45 4.19 25.27
C TYR A 236 -9.19 2.97 24.70
N THR A 237 -8.91 2.60 23.46
CA THR A 237 -9.60 1.48 22.80
C THR A 237 -9.28 0.15 23.48
N LEU A 238 -8.00 -0.10 23.78
CA LEU A 238 -7.54 -1.31 24.47
C LEU A 238 -8.16 -1.42 25.87
N THR A 239 -8.19 -0.34 26.63
CA THR A 239 -8.73 -0.31 28.00
C THR A 239 -10.25 -0.44 28.01
N ARG A 240 -10.95 0.25 27.09
CA ARG A 240 -12.41 0.22 27.01
C ARG A 240 -12.96 -1.12 26.56
N LYS A 241 -12.31 -1.78 25.60
CA LYS A 241 -12.75 -3.07 25.08
C LYS A 241 -12.24 -4.23 25.92
N GLY A 242 -11.00 -4.15 26.40
CA GLY A 242 -10.29 -5.28 27.00
C GLY A 242 -10.18 -6.47 26.04
N TYR A 243 -9.66 -7.59 26.53
CA TYR A 243 -9.55 -8.83 25.75
C TYR A 243 -10.91 -9.31 25.22
N ALA A 244 -11.92 -9.38 26.09
CA ALA A 244 -13.25 -9.88 25.71
C ALA A 244 -13.98 -8.99 24.68
N GLY A 245 -13.79 -7.67 24.73
CA GLY A 245 -14.37 -6.78 23.72
C GLY A 245 -13.70 -6.92 22.37
N ILE A 246 -12.35 -7.00 22.35
CA ILE A 246 -11.58 -7.20 21.12
C ILE A 246 -11.91 -8.57 20.51
N GLN A 247 -11.98 -9.63 21.33
CA GLN A 247 -12.39 -10.96 20.88
C GLN A 247 -13.77 -10.94 20.22
N ARG A 248 -14.77 -10.33 20.88
CA ARG A 248 -16.13 -10.21 20.29
C ARG A 248 -16.13 -9.46 18.96
N ASP A 249 -15.28 -8.43 18.83
CA ASP A 249 -15.12 -7.70 17.57
C ASP A 249 -14.51 -8.58 16.48
N VAL A 250 -13.46 -9.34 16.80
CA VAL A 250 -12.82 -10.27 15.86
C VAL A 250 -13.83 -11.31 15.39
N GLU A 251 -14.50 -11.98 16.32
CA GLU A 251 -15.51 -12.99 16.00
C GLU A 251 -16.65 -12.43 15.15
N ARG A 252 -17.09 -11.20 15.44
CA ARG A 252 -18.11 -10.52 14.62
C ARG A 252 -17.60 -10.24 13.20
N CYS A 253 -16.36 -9.75 13.05
CA CYS A 253 -15.78 -9.50 11.74
C CYS A 253 -15.68 -10.78 10.91
N MET A 254 -15.21 -11.86 11.51
CA MET A 254 -15.11 -13.17 10.86
C MET A 254 -16.49 -13.70 10.45
N ARG A 255 -17.46 -13.71 11.37
CA ARG A 255 -18.83 -14.14 11.05
C ARG A 255 -19.43 -13.30 9.92
N ASN A 256 -19.32 -11.98 10.00
CA ASN A 256 -19.90 -11.09 8.98
C ASN A 256 -19.19 -11.23 7.62
N ALA A 257 -17.90 -11.57 7.59
CA ALA A 257 -17.19 -11.85 6.34
C ALA A 257 -17.76 -13.10 5.65
N HIS A 258 -18.04 -14.17 6.39
CA HIS A 258 -18.72 -15.35 5.85
C HIS A 258 -20.14 -15.02 5.40
N VAL A 259 -20.90 -14.25 6.19
CA VAL A 259 -22.26 -13.83 5.80
C VAL A 259 -22.23 -13.01 4.51
N LEU A 260 -21.34 -12.02 4.38
CA LEU A 260 -21.21 -11.23 3.16
C LEU A 260 -20.83 -12.10 1.96
N ARG A 261 -19.86 -12.99 2.13
CA ARG A 261 -19.47 -13.96 1.10
C ARG A 261 -20.69 -14.75 0.62
N ASP A 262 -21.45 -15.33 1.55
CA ASP A 262 -22.61 -16.17 1.23
C ASP A 262 -23.70 -15.35 0.52
N MET A 263 -23.97 -14.12 0.95
CA MET A 263 -24.92 -13.22 0.29
C MET A 263 -24.52 -12.90 -1.15
N LEU A 264 -23.22 -12.65 -1.38
CA LEU A 264 -22.67 -12.38 -2.71
C LEU A 264 -22.74 -13.62 -3.60
N GLU A 265 -22.39 -14.79 -3.09
CA GLU A 265 -22.47 -16.05 -3.83
C GLU A 265 -23.91 -16.40 -4.21
N GLN A 266 -24.86 -16.23 -3.29
CA GLN A 266 -26.29 -16.41 -3.59
C GLN A 266 -26.82 -15.40 -4.62
N ALA A 267 -26.18 -14.24 -4.73
CA ALA A 267 -26.45 -13.24 -5.76
C ALA A 267 -25.74 -13.51 -7.10
N GLY A 268 -25.05 -14.65 -7.24
CA GLY A 268 -24.32 -15.01 -8.47
C GLY A 268 -23.04 -14.19 -8.68
N VAL A 269 -22.44 -13.68 -7.60
CA VAL A 269 -21.15 -12.99 -7.61
C VAL A 269 -20.08 -13.97 -7.17
N LYS A 270 -19.03 -14.13 -7.97
CA LYS A 270 -17.87 -14.95 -7.59
C LYS A 270 -17.09 -14.27 -6.49
N THR A 271 -16.77 -15.03 -5.45
CA THR A 271 -16.02 -14.52 -4.30
C THR A 271 -14.81 -15.38 -3.97
N MET A 272 -13.92 -14.84 -3.15
CA MET A 272 -12.87 -15.55 -2.46
C MET A 272 -12.74 -15.00 -1.03
N LEU A 273 -12.62 -15.91 -0.07
CA LEU A 273 -12.41 -15.59 1.34
C LEU A 273 -11.42 -16.59 1.92
N ASN A 274 -10.26 -16.10 2.38
CA ASN A 274 -9.31 -16.94 3.11
C ASN A 274 -9.86 -17.30 4.50
N GLU A 275 -9.50 -18.48 5.00
CA GLU A 275 -10.03 -19.04 6.26
C GLU A 275 -9.82 -18.13 7.47
N LEU A 276 -8.64 -17.51 7.58
CA LEU A 276 -8.28 -16.62 8.68
C LEU A 276 -8.53 -15.14 8.37
N SER A 277 -9.38 -14.84 7.38
CA SER A 277 -9.58 -13.50 6.85
C SER A 277 -10.97 -12.95 7.11
N ASN A 278 -11.04 -11.62 7.34
CA ASN A 278 -12.28 -10.85 7.28
C ASN A 278 -12.40 -10.04 5.98
N THR A 279 -11.55 -10.30 4.99
CA THR A 279 -11.51 -9.60 3.71
C THR A 279 -12.14 -10.48 2.64
N VAL A 280 -13.31 -10.06 2.14
CA VAL A 280 -14.05 -10.73 1.07
C VAL A 280 -13.63 -10.12 -0.25
N VAL A 281 -13.01 -10.93 -1.12
CA VAL A 281 -12.64 -10.55 -2.48
C VAL A 281 -13.75 -10.98 -3.42
N PHE A 282 -14.07 -10.15 -4.41
CA PHE A 282 -15.09 -10.45 -5.40
C PHE A 282 -14.76 -9.77 -6.74
N GLU A 283 -15.47 -10.15 -7.78
CA GLU A 283 -15.34 -9.57 -9.12
C GLU A 283 -15.57 -8.05 -9.11
N ARG A 284 -14.68 -7.31 -9.77
CA ARG A 284 -14.69 -5.85 -9.80
C ARG A 284 -16.00 -5.32 -10.43
N PRO A 285 -16.76 -4.46 -9.73
CA PRO A 285 -17.89 -3.78 -10.32
C PRO A 285 -17.44 -2.86 -11.46
N THR A 286 -18.11 -2.94 -12.60
CA THR A 286 -17.80 -2.11 -13.79
C THR A 286 -18.45 -0.73 -13.76
N GLU A 287 -19.43 -0.51 -12.87
CA GLU A 287 -20.07 0.79 -12.70
C GLU A 287 -19.25 1.67 -11.75
N GLU A 288 -18.56 2.67 -12.29
CA GLU A 288 -17.71 3.59 -11.53
C GLU A 288 -18.46 4.34 -10.43
N ALA A 289 -19.74 4.67 -10.62
CA ALA A 289 -20.56 5.31 -9.60
C ALA A 289 -20.75 4.42 -8.36
N PHE A 290 -20.91 3.11 -8.56
CA PHE A 290 -21.01 2.14 -7.47
C PHE A 290 -19.69 2.01 -6.72
N VAL A 291 -18.57 1.87 -7.46
CA VAL A 291 -17.21 1.81 -6.90
C VAL A 291 -16.92 3.04 -6.04
N ARG A 292 -17.25 4.24 -6.52
CA ARG A 292 -17.05 5.50 -5.80
C ARG A 292 -17.94 5.62 -4.56
N LYS A 293 -19.21 5.25 -4.67
CA LYS A 293 -20.17 5.31 -3.55
C LYS A 293 -19.69 4.45 -2.38
N TRP A 294 -19.25 3.23 -2.67
CA TRP A 294 -18.81 2.25 -1.66
C TRP A 294 -17.31 2.30 -1.37
N GLN A 295 -16.58 3.22 -2.02
CA GLN A 295 -15.16 3.45 -1.85
C GLN A 295 -14.34 2.17 -1.99
N LEU A 296 -14.71 1.34 -2.98
CA LEU A 296 -14.10 0.04 -3.17
C LEU A 296 -12.67 0.18 -3.67
N ALA A 297 -11.75 -0.52 -3.01
CA ALA A 297 -10.40 -0.70 -3.49
C ALA A 297 -10.41 -1.80 -4.56
N CYS A 298 -10.11 -1.42 -5.80
CA CYS A 298 -10.06 -2.32 -6.95
C CYS A 298 -8.62 -2.55 -7.39
N GLU A 299 -8.29 -3.79 -7.75
CA GLU A 299 -7.01 -4.18 -8.33
C GLU A 299 -7.29 -5.12 -9.50
N GLY A 300 -6.86 -4.76 -10.71
CA GLY A 300 -7.18 -5.53 -11.91
C GLY A 300 -8.70 -5.72 -12.07
N ASP A 301 -9.11 -6.98 -12.10
CA ASP A 301 -10.48 -7.49 -12.26
C ASP A 301 -11.17 -7.83 -10.93
N ILE A 302 -10.55 -7.52 -9.78
CA ILE A 302 -11.11 -7.78 -8.45
C ILE A 302 -11.35 -6.49 -7.65
N ALA A 303 -12.28 -6.57 -6.71
CA ALA A 303 -12.48 -5.63 -5.62
C ALA A 303 -12.53 -6.40 -4.29
N HIS A 304 -12.38 -5.70 -3.18
CA HIS A 304 -12.52 -6.33 -1.87
C HIS A 304 -13.25 -5.45 -0.87
N VAL A 305 -13.91 -6.09 0.09
CA VAL A 305 -14.49 -5.47 1.28
C VAL A 305 -13.78 -6.04 2.50
N VAL A 306 -13.15 -5.17 3.27
CA VAL A 306 -12.64 -5.52 4.60
C VAL A 306 -13.79 -5.39 5.60
N VAL A 307 -14.26 -6.51 6.14
CA VAL A 307 -15.39 -6.54 7.06
C VAL A 307 -14.93 -6.17 8.46
N MET A 308 -15.13 -4.91 8.80
CA MET A 308 -14.71 -4.29 10.06
C MET A 308 -15.85 -4.23 11.09
N PRO A 309 -15.58 -3.94 12.38
CA PRO A 309 -16.61 -3.96 13.42
C PRO A 309 -17.83 -3.05 13.17
N ASN A 310 -17.69 -2.04 12.32
CA ASN A 310 -18.74 -1.10 11.91
C ASN A 310 -19.57 -1.56 10.69
N VAL A 311 -19.24 -2.68 10.08
CA VAL A 311 -19.97 -3.28 8.95
C VAL A 311 -21.11 -4.13 9.50
N THR A 312 -22.33 -3.61 9.44
CA THR A 312 -23.57 -4.24 9.94
C THR A 312 -24.25 -5.11 8.88
N LEU A 313 -25.16 -5.98 9.30
CA LEU A 313 -25.99 -6.79 8.39
C LEU A 313 -26.75 -5.91 7.39
N ASP A 314 -27.46 -4.88 7.86
CA ASP A 314 -28.19 -3.95 6.99
C ASP A 314 -27.30 -3.29 5.93
N ARG A 315 -26.05 -2.97 6.28
CA ARG A 315 -25.07 -2.41 5.33
C ARG A 315 -24.67 -3.45 4.29
N MET A 316 -24.49 -4.71 4.69
CA MET A 316 -24.16 -5.81 3.77
C MET A 316 -25.35 -6.15 2.86
N GLU A 317 -26.58 -6.10 3.37
CA GLU A 317 -27.80 -6.26 2.58
C GLU A 317 -27.94 -5.14 1.55
N THR A 318 -27.81 -3.89 1.99
CA THR A 318 -27.86 -2.72 1.10
C THR A 318 -26.75 -2.79 0.04
N PHE A 319 -25.53 -3.12 0.45
CA PHE A 319 -24.40 -3.31 -0.47
C PHE A 319 -24.69 -4.37 -1.52
N THR A 320 -25.17 -5.54 -1.10
CA THR A 320 -25.45 -6.67 -2.00
C THR A 320 -26.56 -6.33 -2.99
N ALA A 321 -27.67 -5.74 -2.52
CA ALA A 321 -28.78 -5.33 -3.37
C ALA A 321 -28.37 -4.28 -4.42
N GLU A 322 -27.56 -3.30 -4.00
CA GLU A 322 -27.04 -2.28 -4.90
C GLU A 322 -26.03 -2.84 -5.90
N LEU A 323 -25.19 -3.80 -5.49
CA LEU A 323 -24.24 -4.48 -6.37
C LEU A 323 -24.99 -5.26 -7.45
N VAL A 324 -26.03 -6.00 -7.10
CA VAL A 324 -26.87 -6.73 -8.07
C VAL A 324 -27.51 -5.75 -9.05
N SER A 325 -28.07 -4.65 -8.54
CA SER A 325 -28.67 -3.61 -9.37
C SER A 325 -27.65 -2.97 -10.32
N SER A 326 -26.43 -2.73 -9.84
CA SER A 326 -25.30 -2.24 -10.62
C SER A 326 -24.93 -3.18 -11.76
N ARG A 327 -24.78 -4.47 -11.45
CA ARG A 327 -24.48 -5.53 -12.44
C ARG A 327 -25.54 -5.59 -13.53
N ALA A 328 -26.83 -5.55 -13.15
CA ALA A 328 -27.93 -5.57 -14.11
C ALA A 328 -27.90 -4.37 -15.05
N ARG A 329 -27.70 -3.15 -14.53
CA ARG A 329 -27.56 -1.93 -15.35
C ARG A 329 -26.42 -2.05 -16.36
N MET A 330 -25.26 -2.51 -15.91
CA MET A 330 -24.07 -2.62 -16.75
C MET A 330 -24.21 -3.72 -17.82
N ALA A 331 -24.84 -4.84 -17.48
CA ALA A 331 -25.15 -5.91 -18.44
C ALA A 331 -26.11 -5.42 -19.54
N ILE A 332 -27.18 -4.72 -19.18
CA ILE A 332 -28.12 -4.12 -20.14
C ILE A 332 -27.42 -3.09 -21.03
N ALA A 333 -26.58 -2.22 -20.45
CA ALA A 333 -25.82 -1.23 -21.20
C ALA A 333 -24.82 -1.88 -22.19
N ALA A 334 -24.18 -2.99 -21.80
CA ALA A 334 -23.32 -3.76 -22.69
C ALA A 334 -24.10 -4.36 -23.86
N ALA A 335 -25.23 -5.02 -23.61
CA ALA A 335 -26.07 -5.60 -24.66
C ALA A 335 -26.57 -4.54 -25.66
N LYS A 336 -26.96 -3.36 -25.17
CA LYS A 336 -27.37 -2.23 -26.03
C LYS A 336 -26.25 -1.72 -26.93
N ARG A 337 -24.99 -1.74 -26.46
CA ARG A 337 -23.82 -1.35 -27.28
C ARG A 337 -23.58 -2.33 -28.41
N VAL A 338 -23.59 -3.64 -28.12
CA VAL A 338 -23.46 -4.68 -29.15
C VAL A 338 -24.55 -4.53 -30.22
N ALA A 339 -25.80 -4.31 -29.80
CA ALA A 339 -26.90 -4.09 -30.75
C ALA A 339 -26.74 -2.80 -31.58
N ALA A 340 -26.16 -1.75 -31.01
CA ALA A 340 -25.89 -0.51 -31.75
C ALA A 340 -24.76 -0.68 -32.76
N GLU A 341 -23.69 -1.40 -32.39
CA GLU A 341 -22.57 -1.73 -33.27
C GLU A 341 -23.02 -2.59 -34.46
N ALA A 342 -23.86 -3.61 -34.22
CA ALA A 342 -24.43 -4.44 -35.28
C ALA A 342 -25.28 -3.62 -36.28
N ARG A 343 -26.16 -2.75 -35.77
CA ARG A 343 -26.97 -1.86 -36.64
C ARG A 343 -26.11 -0.88 -37.45
N ALA A 344 -25.02 -0.40 -36.87
CA ALA A 344 -24.10 0.49 -37.59
C ALA A 344 -23.37 -0.24 -38.73
N ALA A 345 -22.98 -1.49 -38.51
CA ALA A 345 -22.35 -2.33 -39.54
C ALA A 345 -23.33 -2.65 -40.71
N GLU A 346 -24.58 -2.99 -40.40
CA GLU A 346 -25.63 -3.22 -41.41
C GLU A 346 -25.87 -1.97 -42.28
N ALA A 347 -25.87 -0.79 -41.65
CA ALA A 347 -26.03 0.48 -42.37
C ALA A 347 -24.83 0.83 -43.26
N SER A 348 -23.60 0.41 -42.91
CA SER A 348 -22.42 0.64 -43.74
C SER A 348 -22.32 -0.32 -44.93
N ASP A 349 -22.79 -1.56 -44.82
CA ASP A 349 -22.78 -2.52 -45.93
C ASP A 349 -23.86 -2.21 -46.98
N GLY A 350 -25.01 -1.66 -46.57
CA GLY A 350 -26.11 -1.27 -47.48
C GLY A 350 -25.80 -0.06 -48.38
N GLY A 351 -24.74 0.69 -48.11
CA GLY A 351 -24.37 1.89 -48.88
C GLY A 351 -23.57 1.63 -50.17
N SER A 352 -23.21 0.37 -50.48
CA SER A 352 -22.40 0.03 -51.66
C SER A 352 -23.20 -0.45 -52.88
N ALA A 353 -24.52 -0.64 -52.76
CA ALA A 353 -25.34 -1.20 -53.84
C ALA A 353 -26.04 -0.16 -54.74
N ASP A 354 -26.10 1.12 -54.34
CA ASP A 354 -26.85 2.18 -55.06
C ASP A 354 -25.98 3.11 -55.94
N GLU A 355 -24.66 2.93 -55.99
CA GLU A 355 -23.76 3.75 -56.83
C GLU A 355 -23.43 3.15 -58.21
N ALA A 356 -24.11 2.07 -58.62
CA ALA A 356 -23.88 1.40 -59.91
C ALA A 356 -24.98 1.64 -60.97
N ALA A 357 -25.91 2.57 -60.76
CA ALA A 357 -27.08 2.74 -61.65
C ALA A 357 -27.40 4.19 -62.07
N ALA A 358 -26.42 5.10 -62.13
CA ALA A 358 -26.62 6.46 -62.67
C ALA A 358 -25.70 6.76 -63.87
#